data_AF-A0A1C6CJ23-F1
#
_entry.id   AF-A0A1C6CJ23-F1
#
_cell.length_a   1.000
_cell.length_b   1.000
_cell.length_c   1.000
_cell.angle_alpha   90.00
_cell.angle_beta   90.00
_cell.angle_gamma   90.00
#
_symmetry.space_group_name_H-M   'P 1'
#
loop_
_entity.id
_entity.type
_entity.pdbx_description
1 polymer ?
#
loop_
_entity_poly.entity_id
_entity_poly.type
_entity_poly.pdbx_seq_one_letter_code
_entity_poly.pdbx_strand_id
1 'polypeptide(L)' 'MDSKVFGQFVAKIRKERGMTQAELGELIGVTDKAISRWERGVSHS' A
#
# COMPACT_ATOMS: atom_id res chain seq x y z
N MET A 1 -13.20 -3.01 8.48
CA MET A 1 -11.88 -3.63 8.27
C MET A 1 -10.84 -2.73 8.93
N ASP A 2 -9.88 -3.30 9.65
CA ASP A 2 -8.80 -2.53 10.27
C ASP A 2 -7.83 -2.05 9.17
N SER A 3 -7.72 -0.73 8.99
CA SER A 3 -6.82 -0.10 8.01
C SER A 3 -5.36 -0.52 8.20
N LYS A 4 -4.94 -0.89 9.42
CA LYS A 4 -3.61 -1.44 9.68
C LYS A 4 -3.44 -2.83 9.09
N VAL A 5 -4.44 -3.70 9.22
CA VAL A 5 -4.40 -5.07 8.68
C VAL A 5 -4.33 -5.03 7.15
N PHE A 6 -5.14 -4.16 6.53
CA PHE A 6 -5.07 -3.94 5.08
C PHE A 6 -3.69 -3.40 4.65
N GLY A 7 -3.16 -2.39 5.34
CA GLY A 7 -1.84 -1.83 5.08
C GLY A 7 -0.71 -2.86 5.14
N GLN A 8 -0.73 -3.71 6.18
CA GLN A 8 0.24 -4.79 6.33
C GLN A 8 0.15 -5.82 5.20
N PHE A 9 -1.07 -6.16 4.77
CA PHE A 9 -1.29 -7.08 3.66
C PHE A 9 -0.73 -6.52 2.34
N VAL A 10 -1.01 -5.25 2.04
CA VAL A 10 -0.48 -4.56 0.85
C VAL A 10 1.06 -4.55 0.89
N ALA A 11 1.65 -4.18 2.03
CA ALA A 11 3.10 -4.15 2.20
C ALA A 11 3.74 -5.54 2.03
N LYS A 12 3.07 -6.59 2.53
CA LYS A 12 3.54 -7.97 2.39
C LYS A 12 3.60 -8.39 0.92
N ILE A 13 2.49 -8.27 0.18
CA ILE A 13 2.44 -8.67 -1.24
C ILE A 13 3.44 -7.87 -2.07
N ARG A 14 3.55 -6.56 -1.82
CA ARG A 14 4.50 -5.70 -2.53
C ARG A 14 5.93 -6.20 -2.37
N LYS A 15 6.33 -6.53 -1.13
CA LYS A 15 7.67 -7.05 -0.81
C LYS A 15 7.89 -8.46 -1.36
N GLU A 16 6.91 -9.34 -1.29
CA GLU A 16 6.98 -10.69 -1.87
C GLU A 16 7.20 -10.66 -3.39
N ARG A 17 6.68 -9.62 -4.06
CA ARG A 17 6.86 -9.39 -5.49
C ARG A 17 8.07 -8.53 -5.84
N GLY A 18 8.87 -8.10 -4.85
CA GLY A 18 10.05 -7.25 -5.07
C GLY A 18 9.73 -5.85 -5.61
N MET A 19 8.51 -5.36 -5.44
CA MET A 19 8.04 -4.09 -6.00
C MET A 19 8.30 -2.91 -5.07
N THR A 20 8.49 -1.73 -5.65
CA THR A 20 8.42 -0.42 -4.99
C THR A 20 6.96 0.03 -4.84
N GLN A 21 6.71 1.04 -4.00
CA GLN A 21 5.36 1.61 -3.84
C GLN A 21 4.87 2.26 -5.14
N ALA A 22 5.77 2.81 -5.94
CA ALA A 22 5.46 3.39 -7.24
C ALA A 22 5.03 2.33 -8.25
N GLU A 23 5.77 1.23 -8.36
CA GLU A 23 5.42 0.12 -9.27
C GLU A 23 4.07 -0.51 -8.90
N LEU A 24 3.81 -0.72 -7.60
CA LEU A 24 2.50 -1.21 -7.17
C LEU A 24 1.39 -0.18 -7.47
N GLY A 25 1.67 1.10 -7.25
CA GLY A 25 0.73 2.18 -7.54
C GLY A 25 0.35 2.22 -9.01
N GLU A 26 1.35 2.19 -9.89
CA GLU A 26 1.17 2.15 -11.35
C GLU A 26 0.35 0.94 -11.78
N LEU A 27 0.64 -0.24 -11.22
CA LEU A 27 -0.06 -1.49 -11.54
C LEU A 27 -1.56 -1.43 -11.24
N ILE A 28 -1.97 -0.77 -10.15
CA ILE A 28 -3.38 -0.72 -9.72
C ILE A 28 -4.04 0.65 -9.96
N GLY A 29 -3.35 1.57 -10.63
CA GLY A 29 -3.87 2.90 -10.98
C GLY A 29 -4.01 3.86 -9.79
N VAL A 30 -3.15 3.76 -8.78
CA VAL A 30 -3.10 4.69 -7.64
C VAL A 30 -1.72 5.31 -7.49
N THR A 31 -1.62 6.41 -6.75
CA THR A 31 -0.33 7.03 -6.46
C THR A 31 0.47 6.22 -5.45
N ASP A 32 1.79 6.26 -5.55
CA ASP A 32 2.74 5.79 -4.53
C ASP A 32 2.40 6.33 -3.12
N LYS A 33 1.94 7.59 -3.03
CA LYS A 33 1.46 8.21 -1.80
C LYS A 33 0.22 7.53 -1.23
N ALA A 34 -0.68 7.03 -2.07
CA ALA A 34 -1.85 6.26 -1.63
C ALA A 34 -1.40 4.92 -1.03
N ILE A 35 -0.48 4.20 -1.70
CA ILE A 35 0.12 2.98 -1.16
C ILE A 35 0.80 3.25 0.18
N SER A 36 1.60 4.30 0.28
CA SER A 36 2.26 4.71 1.53
C SER A 36 1.28 4.98 2.68
N ARG A 37 0.11 5.58 2.39
CA ARG A 37 -0.94 5.80 3.40
C ARG A 37 -1.58 4.50 3.84
N TRP A 38 -1.89 3.61 2.89
CA TRP A 38 -2.44 2.29 3.18
C TRP A 38 -1.48 1.49 4.05
N GLU A 39 -0.20 1.36 3.65
CA GLU A 39 0.82 0.60 4.38
C GLU A 39 1.03 1.11 5.82
N ARG A 40 0.86 2.41 6.06
CA ARG A 40 0.96 3.02 7.39
C ARG A 40 -0.35 3.04 8.18
N GLY A 41 -1.47 2.68 7.56
CA GLY A 41 -2.79 2.71 8.19
C GLY A 41 -3.31 4.12 8.49
N VAL A 42 -2.80 5.15 7.82
CA VAL A 42 -3.21 6.55 8.07
C VAL A 42 -4.40 6.89 7.19
N SER A 43 -5.58 6.98 7.79
CA SER A 43 -6.81 7.48 7.16
C SER A 43 -7.00 8.89 7.68
N HIS A 44 -6.85 9.93 6.84
CA HIS A 44 -7.26 11.28 7.26
C HIS A 44 -8.78 11.28 7.38
N SER A 45 -9.27 11.57 8.59
CA SER A 45 -10.63 12.06 8.81
C SER A 45 -10.83 13.39 8.12
#